data_AF-A0A453MFJ9-F1
#
_entry.id   AF-A0A453MFJ9-F1
#
_cell.length_a   1.000
_cell.length_b   1.000
_cell.length_c   1.000
_cell.angle_alpha   90.00
_cell.angle_beta   90.00
_cell.angle_gamma   90.00
#
_symmetry.space_group_name_H-M   'P 1'
#
loop_
_entity.id
_entity.type
_entity.pdbx_description
1 polymer ?
#
loop_
_entity_poly.entity_id
_entity_poly.type
_entity_poly.pdbx_seq_one_letter_code
_entity_poly.pdbx_strand_id
1 'polypeptide(L)'
;SGAKYDGVVHCTVGVSWSSFRPLLSDAGGRVIDITPNLWAILRYILHGVTFSKKRLVPLLVSPNKADLEFLVALLRDGKLKTVIDSRFPLGDAGKAWQTSIEGHATGKIVVDTQS
;
A
#
# COMPACT_ATOMS: atom_id res chain seq x y z
N SER A 1 15.81 6.14 14.98
CA SER A 1 16.88 6.77 14.17
C SER A 1 16.69 8.27 13.94
N GLY A 2 15.60 8.94 14.38
CA GLY A 2 15.42 10.39 14.22
C GLY A 2 15.19 10.88 12.78
N ALA A 3 15.45 10.04 11.78
CA ALA A 3 15.26 10.33 10.36
C ALA A 3 13.78 10.60 10.04
N LYS A 4 13.55 11.63 9.22
CA LYS A 4 12.24 12.01 8.70
C LYS A 4 12.11 11.50 7.27
N TYR A 5 10.90 11.09 6.87
CA TYR A 5 10.62 10.52 5.56
C TYR A 5 10.06 11.56 4.59
N ASP A 6 10.53 11.55 3.35
CA ASP A 6 9.94 12.34 2.26
C ASP A 6 8.64 11.71 1.75
N GLY A 7 8.51 10.40 1.88
CA GLY A 7 7.33 9.63 1.46
C GLY A 7 7.01 8.50 2.43
N VAL A 8 5.73 8.31 2.71
CA VAL A 8 5.17 7.16 3.42
C VAL A 8 4.08 6.57 2.54
N VAL A 9 4.16 5.28 2.21
CA VAL A 9 3.08 4.56 1.53
C VAL A 9 2.21 3.90 2.58
N HIS A 10 0.93 4.29 2.63
CA HIS A 10 -0.03 3.82 3.60
C HIS A 10 -1.13 3.00 2.90
N CYS A 11 -1.38 1.80 3.41
CA CYS A 11 -2.35 0.85 2.88
C CYS A 11 -3.17 0.14 3.96
N THR A 12 -3.24 0.72 5.16
CA THR A 12 -3.92 0.13 6.33
C THR A 12 -5.14 0.98 6.68
N VAL A 13 -6.06 0.42 7.46
CA VAL A 13 -7.12 1.20 8.10
C VAL A 13 -6.74 1.52 9.56
N GLY A 14 -7.41 2.50 10.16
CA GLY A 14 -7.29 2.79 11.60
C GLY A 14 -6.08 3.64 12.03
N VAL A 15 -5.18 4.02 11.12
CA VAL A 15 -4.04 4.91 11.42
C VAL A 15 -4.37 6.35 11.06
N SER A 16 -4.16 7.28 11.99
CA SER A 16 -4.48 8.70 11.81
C SER A 16 -3.29 9.53 11.32
N TRP A 17 -3.59 10.70 10.73
CA TRP A 17 -2.60 11.68 10.29
C TRP A 17 -1.57 12.07 11.37
N SER A 18 -1.99 12.14 12.63
CA SER A 18 -1.10 12.49 13.74
C SER A 18 0.02 11.47 13.96
N SER A 19 -0.16 10.23 13.51
CA SER A 19 0.88 9.20 13.55
C SER A 19 1.95 9.44 12.47
N PHE A 20 1.55 9.96 11.31
CA PHE A 20 2.47 10.22 10.19
C PHE A 20 3.18 11.57 10.28
N ARG A 21 2.47 12.63 10.69
CA ARG A 21 2.99 14.01 10.69
C ARG A 21 4.38 14.17 11.38
N PRO A 22 4.65 13.53 12.53
CA PRO A 22 5.96 13.60 13.19
C PRO A 22 7.05 12.83 12.43
N LEU A 23 6.70 11.88 11.57
CA LEU A 23 7.65 11.09 10.80
C LEU A 23 8.04 11.77 9.49
N LEU A 24 7.24 12.71 8.99
CA LEU A 24 7.48 13.35 7.69
C LEU A 24 8.52 14.46 7.74
N SER A 25 9.28 14.57 6.65
CA SER A 25 10.24 15.63 6.36
C SER A 25 9.56 17.01 6.33
N ASP A 26 10.18 18.01 6.97
CA ASP A 26 9.71 19.40 6.94
C ASP A 26 9.93 20.07 5.56
N ALA A 27 10.73 19.44 4.69
CA ALA A 27 10.95 19.86 3.31
C ALA A 27 9.79 19.52 2.35
N GLY A 28 8.71 18.88 2.83
CA GLY A 28 7.50 18.63 2.05
C GLY A 28 7.04 17.18 2.02
N GLY A 29 7.28 16.43 3.10
CA GLY A 29 6.99 15.00 3.15
C GLY A 29 5.51 14.67 2.90
N ARG A 30 5.26 13.52 2.27
CA ARG A 30 3.92 13.09 1.85
C ARG A 30 3.56 11.70 2.37
N VAL A 31 2.30 11.53 2.75
CA VAL A 31 1.69 10.19 2.90
C VAL A 31 0.87 9.92 1.65
N ILE A 32 1.19 8.85 0.93
CA ILE A 32 0.38 8.35 -0.18
C ILE A 32 -0.54 7.28 0.39
N ASP A 33 -1.83 7.58 0.46
CA ASP A 33 -2.84 6.71 1.04
C ASP A 33 -3.59 5.97 -0.08
N ILE A 34 -3.36 4.67 -0.21
CA ILE A 34 -4.00 3.82 -1.24
C ILE A 34 -5.35 3.23 -0.79
N THR A 35 -5.71 3.44 0.48
CA THR A 35 -6.98 3.02 1.07
C THR A 35 -7.70 4.22 1.71
N PRO A 36 -7.91 5.34 0.97
CA PRO A 36 -8.34 6.58 1.57
C PRO A 36 -9.80 6.49 2.06
N ASN A 37 -10.04 6.97 3.28
CA ASN A 37 -11.39 7.22 3.78
C ASN A 37 -11.80 8.69 3.56
N LEU A 38 -13.06 9.03 3.86
CA LEU A 38 -13.58 10.40 3.73
C LEU A 38 -12.74 11.44 4.49
N TRP A 39 -12.19 11.08 5.65
CA TRP A 39 -11.34 11.97 6.45
C TRP A 39 -10.00 12.25 5.78
N ALA A 40 -9.41 11.27 5.11
CA ALA A 40 -8.20 11.42 4.30
C ALA A 40 -8.44 12.40 3.13
N ILE A 41 -9.58 12.29 2.44
CA ILE A 41 -9.97 13.21 1.36
C ILE A 41 -10.13 14.64 1.89
N LEU A 42 -10.89 14.84 2.97
CA LEU A 42 -11.07 16.16 3.58
C LEU A 42 -9.74 16.77 4.03
N ARG A 43 -8.84 15.96 4.59
CA ARG A 43 -7.49 16.38 4.99
C ARG A 43 -6.67 16.84 3.79
N TYR A 44 -6.71 16.11 2.67
CA TYR A 44 -6.02 16.48 1.45
C TYR A 44 -6.46 17.84 0.92
N ILE A 45 -7.77 18.10 0.88
CA ILE A 45 -8.34 19.39 0.49
C ILE A 45 -7.86 20.48 1.44
N LEU A 46 -7.98 20.26 2.76
CA LEU A 46 -7.51 21.21 3.77
C LEU A 46 -6.02 21.56 3.60
N HIS A 47 -5.17 20.56 3.33
CA HIS A 47 -3.75 20.78 3.09
C HIS A 47 -3.48 21.58 1.82
N GLY A 48 -4.29 21.40 0.77
CA GLY A 48 -4.20 22.21 -0.44
C GLY A 48 -4.51 23.68 -0.18
N VAL A 49 -5.64 23.97 0.47
CA VAL A 49 -6.07 25.35 0.75
C VAL A 49 -5.21 26.07 1.78
N THR A 50 -4.60 25.32 2.71
CA THR A 50 -3.67 25.88 3.72
C THR A 50 -2.22 25.90 3.27
N PHE A 51 -1.91 25.49 2.04
CA PHE A 51 -0.53 25.39 1.51
C PHE A 51 0.39 24.61 2.46
N SER A 52 -0.13 23.57 3.10
CA SER A 52 0.62 22.75 4.04
C SER A 52 1.78 22.06 3.31
N LYS A 53 3.01 22.26 3.80
CA LYS A 53 4.20 21.58 3.27
C LYS A 53 4.08 20.07 3.37
N LYS A 54 3.61 19.57 4.52
CA LYS A 54 3.33 18.14 4.74
C LYS A 54 1.93 17.81 4.30
N ARG A 55 1.75 16.71 3.54
CA ARG A 55 0.43 16.39 2.95
C ARG A 55 0.11 14.91 3.06
N LEU A 56 -1.15 14.62 3.38
CA LEU A 56 -1.78 13.34 3.06
C LEU A 56 -2.38 13.46 1.66
N VAL A 57 -2.02 12.54 0.76
CA VAL A 57 -2.44 12.50 -0.64
C VAL A 57 -3.16 11.17 -0.90
N PRO A 58 -4.47 11.18 -1.14
CA PRO A 58 -5.20 9.97 -1.52
C PRO A 58 -4.78 9.54 -2.94
N LEU A 59 -4.51 8.24 -3.12
CA LEU A 59 -4.26 7.62 -4.41
C LEU A 59 -5.33 6.56 -4.67
N LEU A 60 -6.27 6.87 -5.56
CA LEU A 60 -7.21 5.87 -6.07
C LEU A 60 -6.52 5.06 -7.15
N VAL A 61 -6.17 3.83 -6.82
CA VAL A 61 -5.51 2.92 -7.76
C VAL A 61 -6.55 2.33 -8.71
N SER A 62 -6.40 2.60 -9.99
CA SER A 62 -7.12 1.92 -11.07
C SER A 62 -6.10 1.12 -11.88
N PRO A 63 -6.11 -0.22 -11.81
CA PRO A 63 -5.20 -1.04 -12.58
C PRO A 63 -5.39 -0.79 -14.08
N ASN A 64 -4.29 -0.51 -14.79
CA ASN A 64 -4.29 -0.37 -16.23
C ASN A 64 -3.19 -1.22 -16.86
N LYS A 65 -3.34 -1.48 -18.17
CA LYS A 65 -2.44 -2.36 -18.91
C LYS A 65 -0.98 -1.91 -18.86
N ALA A 66 -0.73 -0.62 -19.09
CA ALA A 66 0.64 -0.09 -19.17
C ALA A 66 1.39 -0.27 -17.84
N ASP A 67 0.75 0.03 -16.72
CA ASP A 67 1.35 -0.14 -15.39
C ASP A 67 1.60 -1.62 -15.07
N LEU A 68 0.68 -2.51 -15.44
CA LEU A 68 0.88 -3.96 -15.26
C LEU A 68 2.02 -4.51 -16.13
N GLU A 69 2.12 -4.06 -17.39
CA GLU A 69 3.23 -4.42 -18.28
C GLU A 69 4.58 -3.93 -17.73
N PHE A 70 4.62 -2.73 -17.14
CA PHE A 70 5.79 -2.23 -16.44
C PHE A 70 6.18 -3.12 -15.24
N LEU A 71 5.23 -3.51 -14.40
CA LEU A 71 5.50 -4.44 -13.28
C LEU A 71 6.01 -5.81 -13.76
N VAL A 72 5.45 -6.34 -14.85
CA VAL A 72 5.90 -7.59 -15.47
C VAL A 72 7.33 -7.46 -16.02
N ALA A 73 7.66 -6.34 -16.65
CA ALA A 73 9.03 -6.08 -17.12
C ALA A 73 10.02 -6.06 -15.94
N LEU A 74 9.68 -5.40 -14.83
CA LEU A 74 10.52 -5.40 -13.63
C LEU A 74 10.70 -6.81 -13.04
N LEU A 75 9.66 -7.66 -13.06
CA LEU A 75 9.75 -9.06 -12.63
C LEU A 75 10.69 -9.86 -13.54
N ARG A 76 10.57 -9.69 -14.87
CA ARG A 76 11.43 -10.37 -15.86
C ARG A 76 12.89 -9.95 -15.74
N ASP A 77 13.13 -8.67 -15.46
CA ASP A 77 14.47 -8.10 -15.22
C ASP A 77 15.06 -8.49 -13.86
N GLY A 78 14.30 -9.17 -12.99
CA GLY A 78 14.73 -9.51 -11.63
C GLY A 78 14.81 -8.32 -10.66
N LYS A 79 14.32 -7.14 -11.07
CA LYS A 79 14.27 -5.91 -10.25
C LYS A 79 13.09 -5.90 -9.29
N LEU A 80 12.07 -6.72 -9.56
CA LEU A 80 10.96 -7.00 -8.68
C LEU A 80 10.91 -8.50 -8.41
N LYS A 81 10.59 -8.90 -7.18
CA LYS A 81 10.38 -10.30 -6.80
C LYS A 81 9.05 -10.43 -6.07
N THR A 82 8.26 -11.41 -6.47
CA THR A 82 7.07 -11.80 -5.70
C THR A 82 7.52 -12.58 -4.46
N VAL A 83 7.17 -12.08 -3.28
CA VAL A 83 7.32 -12.82 -2.02
C VAL A 83 6.06 -13.66 -1.83
N ILE A 84 6.21 -14.98 -1.88
CA ILE A 84 5.13 -15.94 -1.65
C ILE A 84 5.25 -16.40 -0.20
N ASP A 85 4.18 -16.21 0.54
CA ASP A 85 4.06 -16.64 1.93
C ASP A 85 3.74 -18.14 1.98
N SER A 86 2.67 -18.53 1.27
CA SER A 86 2.12 -19.88 1.27
C SER A 86 1.37 -20.18 -0.03
N ARG A 87 1.19 -21.49 -0.29
CA ARG A 87 0.48 -22.02 -1.47
C ARG A 87 -0.55 -23.04 -1.02
N PHE A 88 -1.74 -23.00 -1.63
CA PHE A 88 -2.83 -23.92 -1.36
C PHE A 88 -3.42 -24.44 -2.68
N PRO A 89 -3.82 -25.71 -2.77
CA PRO A 89 -4.63 -26.16 -3.90
C PRO A 89 -6.01 -25.47 -3.87
N LEU A 90 -6.68 -25.36 -5.02
CA LEU A 90 -8.01 -24.75 -5.12
C LEU A 90 -9.03 -25.36 -4.15
N GLY A 91 -8.96 -26.67 -3.88
CA GLY A 91 -9.81 -27.35 -2.90
C GLY A 91 -9.68 -26.82 -1.47
N ASP A 92 -8.56 -26.15 -1.15
CA ASP A 92 -8.26 -25.54 0.15
C ASP A 92 -8.38 -24.01 0.14
N ALA A 93 -9.07 -23.41 -0.84
CA ALA A 93 -9.24 -21.96 -0.92
C ALA A 93 -9.82 -21.32 0.36
N GLY A 94 -10.66 -22.05 1.10
CA GLY A 94 -11.17 -21.60 2.41
C GLY A 94 -10.06 -21.44 3.46
N LYS A 95 -9.09 -22.35 3.50
CA LYS A 95 -7.91 -22.23 4.38
C LYS A 95 -7.01 -21.08 3.94
N ALA A 96 -6.78 -20.93 2.64
CA ALA A 96 -6.02 -19.81 2.08
C ALA A 96 -6.64 -18.45 2.48
N TRP A 97 -7.97 -18.35 2.40
CA TRP A 97 -8.70 -17.16 2.83
C TRP A 97 -8.57 -16.90 4.33
N GLN A 98 -8.71 -17.94 5.15
CA GLN A 98 -8.54 -17.84 6.60
C GLN A 98 -7.14 -17.33 6.96
N THR A 99 -6.07 -17.89 6.37
CA THR A 99 -4.69 -17.43 6.57
C THR A 99 -4.53 -15.96 6.17
N SER A 100 -5.20 -15.50 5.11
CA SER A 100 -5.15 -14.10 4.69
C SER A 100 -5.78 -13.15 5.72
N ILE A 101 -6.95 -13.51 6.27
CA ILE A 101 -7.71 -12.62 7.14
C ILE A 101 -7.18 -12.58 8.58
N GLU A 102 -6.47 -13.63 9.01
CA GLU A 102 -5.76 -13.65 10.29
C GLU A 102 -4.64 -12.60 10.37
N GLY A 103 -4.18 -12.07 9.23
CA GLY A 103 -3.30 -10.90 9.17
C GLY A 103 -1.81 -11.18 9.44
N HIS A 104 -1.41 -12.45 9.57
CA HIS A 104 -0.02 -12.85 9.83
C HIS A 104 0.78 -13.15 8.55
N ALA A 105 0.14 -13.23 7.39
CA ALA A 105 0.80 -13.58 6.13
C ALA A 105 1.79 -12.50 5.69
N THR A 106 3.02 -12.91 5.37
CA THR A 106 4.08 -12.03 4.86
C THR A 106 4.31 -12.29 3.37
N GLY A 107 3.64 -11.51 2.53
CA GLY A 107 3.73 -11.62 1.07
C GLY A 107 2.39 -11.95 0.43
N LYS A 108 2.38 -12.85 -0.55
CA LYS A 108 1.17 -13.29 -1.25
C LYS A 108 0.88 -14.75 -0.94
N ILE A 109 -0.39 -15.04 -0.67
CA ILE A 109 -0.95 -16.39 -0.63
C ILE A 109 -1.40 -16.74 -2.05
N VAL A 110 -0.95 -17.87 -2.57
CA VAL A 110 -1.29 -18.32 -3.93
C VAL A 110 -2.22 -19.52 -3.84
N VAL A 111 -3.27 -19.51 -4.66
CA VAL A 111 -4.18 -20.65 -4.83
C VAL A 111 -3.94 -21.24 -6.21
N ASP A 112 -3.45 -22.47 -6.24
CA ASP A 112 -3.10 -23.17 -7.48
C ASP A 112 -4.35 -23.91 -8.03
N THR A 113 -4.65 -23.68 -9.31
CA THR A 113 -5.85 -24.22 -9.99
C THR A 113 -5.60 -25.55 -10.70
N GLN A 114 -4.36 -26.03 -10.72
CA GLN A 114 -3.97 -27.29 -11.33
C GLN A 114 -3.37 -28.21 -10.27
N SER A 115 -3.96 -29.39 -10.15
CA SER A 115 -3.32 -30.59 -9.59
C SER A 115 -2.82 -31.45 -10.74
#